data_AF-A0A369KQV5-F1
#
_entry.id   AF-A0A369KQV5-F1
#
_cell.length_a   1.000
_cell.length_b   1.000
_cell.length_c   1.000
_cell.angle_alpha   90.00
_cell.angle_beta   90.00
_cell.angle_gamma   90.00
#
_symmetry.space_group_name_H-M   'P 1'
#
loop_
_entity.id
_entity.type
_entity.pdbx_description
1 polymer ?
#
loop_
_entity_poly.entity_id
_entity_poly.type
_entity_poly.pdbx_seq_one_letter_code
_entity_poly.pdbx_strand_id
1 'polypeptide(L)'
;MNKKETYAKIFQKTILKRADDRCLENHKDNYCKALNRLKVYCHNNEQEAEKLLRQIIEVLHKSRITINFNSLNFDFLNLLKKRELLNCFHFSDKPNEVSVYNIGRDSIETSTFELTKLNMSRYQSYALTKGFSLSKKPLNKDFHPYSRPIYAALDFLNHQHGGAQQYGKSFFVLKDYVKQICTFSPFDTYGNRFQGDINKLCTYFSFENLIANCQNDFFGYNCLKSLIYKARNINFAIHNNYGTGAEGNYIECHIHGQILIERDIKHIFLSKRELNEMYLKKNITIILNLISEMNSKFPKTDGLDFIILIND
;
A
#
# COMPACT_ATOMS: atom_id res chain seq x y z
N MET A 1 8.39 -4.32 25.76
CA MET A 1 8.35 -4.90 24.40
C MET A 1 8.97 -6.29 24.44
N ASN A 2 8.30 -7.33 23.93
CA ASN A 2 8.85 -8.69 23.94
C ASN A 2 10.03 -8.77 22.94
N LYS A 3 11.03 -9.61 23.24
CA LYS A 3 12.17 -9.93 22.37
C LYS A 3 11.74 -10.21 20.93
N LYS A 4 10.72 -11.06 20.71
CA LYS A 4 10.22 -11.43 19.37
C LYS A 4 9.78 -10.20 18.56
N GLU A 5 8.99 -9.35 19.20
CA GLU A 5 8.45 -8.12 18.61
C GLU A 5 9.56 -7.15 18.21
N THR A 6 10.55 -6.98 19.09
CA THR A 6 11.70 -6.09 18.85
C THR A 6 12.46 -6.49 17.59
N TYR A 7 12.73 -7.78 17.44
CA TYR A 7 13.45 -8.27 16.28
C TYR A 7 12.59 -8.25 15.01
N ALA A 8 11.30 -8.56 15.09
CA ALA A 8 10.38 -8.41 13.96
C ALA A 8 10.38 -6.99 13.39
N LYS A 9 10.48 -5.96 14.25
CA LYS A 9 10.64 -4.55 13.83
C LYS A 9 12.00 -4.27 13.17
N ILE A 10 13.07 -4.93 13.60
CA ILE A 10 14.39 -4.82 12.96
C ILE A 10 14.35 -5.41 11.54
N PHE A 11 13.60 -6.50 11.32
CA PHE A 11 13.43 -7.12 10.00
C PHE A 11 12.91 -6.13 8.96
N GLN A 12 11.87 -5.38 9.30
CA GLN A 12 11.28 -4.36 8.43
C GLN A 12 12.31 -3.31 7.98
N LYS A 13 13.17 -2.84 8.90
CA LYS A 13 14.25 -1.91 8.56
C LYS A 13 15.29 -2.52 7.62
N THR A 14 15.64 -3.79 7.82
CA THR A 14 16.61 -4.48 6.95
C THR A 14 16.05 -4.72 5.55
N ILE A 15 14.76 -5.05 5.42
CA ILE A 15 14.10 -5.17 4.12
C ILE A 15 14.17 -3.85 3.37
N LEU A 16 13.78 -2.75 4.03
CA LEU A 16 13.81 -1.42 3.43
C LEU A 16 15.23 -1.00 3.03
N LYS A 17 16.22 -1.18 3.91
CA LYS A 17 17.61 -0.88 3.59
C LYS A 17 18.12 -1.63 2.36
N ARG A 18 17.79 -2.92 2.23
CA ARG A 18 18.22 -3.71 1.06
C ARG A 18 17.51 -3.28 -0.22
N ALA A 19 16.25 -2.86 -0.11
CA ALA A 19 15.55 -2.26 -1.24
C ALA A 19 16.22 -0.94 -1.65
N ASP A 20 16.57 -0.07 -0.69
CA ASP A 20 17.31 1.17 -0.95
C ASP A 20 18.67 0.90 -1.62
N ASP A 21 19.47 0.00 -1.06
CA ASP A 21 20.79 -0.36 -1.60
C ASP A 21 20.66 -0.85 -3.06
N ARG A 22 19.69 -1.71 -3.35
CA ARG A 22 19.39 -2.17 -4.73
C ARG A 22 18.92 -1.03 -5.63
N CYS A 23 18.10 -0.12 -5.14
CA CYS A 23 17.65 1.02 -5.93
C CYS A 23 18.81 1.96 -6.28
N LEU A 24 19.74 2.17 -5.35
CA LEU A 24 20.97 2.95 -5.57
C LEU A 24 21.87 2.30 -6.63
N GLU A 25 22.07 0.98 -6.55
CA GLU A 25 22.84 0.22 -7.55
C GLU A 25 22.26 0.36 -8.95
N ASN A 26 20.93 0.37 -9.08
CA ASN A 26 20.23 0.42 -10.36
C ASN A 26 19.79 1.84 -10.77
N HIS A 27 20.12 2.88 -10.00
CA HIS A 27 19.56 4.23 -10.16
C HIS A 27 19.77 4.78 -11.57
N LYS A 28 20.98 4.67 -12.11
CA LYS A 28 21.32 5.17 -13.46
C LYS A 28 20.51 4.46 -14.55
N ASP A 29 20.37 3.14 -14.47
CA ASP A 29 19.61 2.36 -15.44
C ASP A 29 18.11 2.69 -15.37
N ASN A 30 17.56 2.75 -14.15
CA ASN A 30 16.16 3.12 -13.92
C ASN A 30 15.85 4.54 -14.42
N TYR A 31 16.73 5.51 -14.15
CA TYR A 31 16.62 6.87 -14.65
C TYR A 31 16.61 6.91 -16.18
N CYS A 32 17.58 6.24 -16.84
CA CYS A 32 17.65 6.19 -18.30
C CYS A 32 16.41 5.54 -18.91
N LYS A 33 15.92 4.43 -18.34
CA LYS A 33 14.69 3.76 -18.78
C LYS A 33 13.48 4.67 -18.65
N ALA A 34 13.31 5.32 -17.50
CA ALA A 34 12.22 6.26 -17.27
C ALA A 34 12.27 7.44 -18.26
N LEU A 35 13.44 8.03 -18.46
CA LEU A 35 13.64 9.15 -19.37
C LEU A 35 13.32 8.76 -20.82
N ASN A 36 13.82 7.61 -21.29
CA ASN A 36 13.55 7.11 -22.64
C ASN A 36 12.06 6.88 -22.89
N ARG A 37 11.32 6.39 -21.89
CA ARG A 37 9.86 6.26 -21.99
C ARG A 37 9.17 7.62 -22.13
N LEU A 38 9.64 8.65 -21.43
CA LEU A 38 9.05 9.98 -21.46
C LEU A 38 9.43 10.80 -22.71
N LYS A 39 10.59 10.54 -23.32
CA LYS A 39 11.02 11.15 -24.58
C LYS A 39 9.97 10.98 -25.69
N VAL A 40 9.32 9.81 -25.75
CA VAL A 40 8.22 9.54 -26.70
C VAL A 40 7.07 10.57 -26.56
N TYR A 41 6.77 11.02 -25.33
CA TYR A 41 5.72 12.01 -25.03
C TYR A 41 6.18 13.46 -25.10
N CYS A 42 7.45 13.67 -25.42
CA CYS A 42 8.12 14.96 -25.50
C CYS A 42 8.77 15.18 -26.88
N HIS A 43 8.30 14.48 -27.92
CA HIS A 43 8.84 14.57 -29.28
C HIS A 43 10.36 14.34 -29.35
N ASN A 44 10.86 13.41 -28.54
CA ASN A 44 12.29 13.10 -28.35
C ASN A 44 13.16 14.25 -27.83
N ASN A 45 12.56 15.33 -27.32
CA ASN A 45 13.28 16.38 -26.62
C ASN A 45 13.67 15.90 -25.22
N GLU A 46 14.98 15.83 -24.97
CA GLU A 46 15.54 15.35 -23.71
C GLU A 46 15.27 16.28 -22.53
N GLN A 47 15.43 17.59 -22.71
CA GLN A 47 15.22 18.57 -21.63
C GLN A 47 13.76 18.58 -21.17
N GLU A 48 12.81 18.50 -22.11
CA GLU A 48 11.38 18.40 -21.77
C GLU A 48 11.05 17.07 -21.10
N ALA A 49 11.67 15.96 -21.51
CA ALA A 49 11.49 14.67 -20.87
C ALA A 49 12.05 14.65 -19.43
N GLU A 50 13.19 15.28 -19.18
CA GLU A 50 13.75 15.43 -17.83
C GLU A 50 12.86 16.29 -16.94
N LYS A 51 12.35 17.41 -17.47
CA LYS A 51 11.41 18.27 -16.75
C LYS A 51 10.15 17.50 -16.38
N LEU A 52 9.58 16.75 -17.34
CA LEU A 52 8.40 15.91 -17.10
C LEU A 52 8.68 14.81 -16.07
N LEU A 53 9.87 14.19 -16.10
CA LEU A 53 10.30 13.20 -15.11
C LEU A 53 10.28 13.78 -13.69
N ARG A 54 10.88 14.95 -13.49
CA ARG A 54 10.88 15.65 -12.20
C ARG A 54 9.46 15.97 -11.72
N GLN A 55 8.60 16.45 -12.62
CA GLN A 55 7.19 16.74 -12.29
C GLN A 55 6.40 15.48 -11.90
N ILE A 56 6.62 14.35 -12.57
CA ILE A 56 5.98 13.07 -12.20
C ILE A 56 6.48 12.60 -10.83
N ILE A 57 7.79 12.70 -10.57
CA ILE A 57 8.37 12.36 -9.26
C ILE A 57 7.77 13.24 -8.16
N GLU A 58 7.59 14.54 -8.40
CA GLU A 58 6.89 15.43 -7.46
C GLU A 58 5.44 15.01 -7.21
N VAL A 59 4.70 14.60 -8.26
CA VAL A 59 3.35 14.05 -8.11
C VAL A 59 3.39 12.85 -7.17
N LEU A 60 4.28 11.88 -7.41
CA LEU A 60 4.41 10.68 -6.59
C LEU A 60 4.78 11.02 -5.13
N HIS A 61 5.70 11.97 -4.90
CA HIS A 61 6.04 12.45 -3.56
C HIS A 61 4.87 13.14 -2.85
N LYS A 62 3.98 13.85 -3.56
CA LYS A 62 2.79 14.50 -3.00
C LYS A 62 1.56 13.58 -2.91
N SER A 63 1.64 12.40 -3.51
CA SER A 63 0.54 11.43 -3.56
C SER A 63 0.27 10.85 -2.17
N ARG A 64 -1.01 10.57 -1.90
CA ARG A 64 -1.43 9.98 -0.62
C ARG A 64 -1.26 8.47 -0.63
N ILE A 65 -0.89 7.89 0.50
CA ILE A 65 -0.99 6.43 0.69
C ILE A 65 -2.38 6.13 1.25
N THR A 66 -3.07 5.18 0.62
CA THR A 66 -4.41 4.74 1.04
C THR A 66 -4.43 3.25 1.40
N ILE A 67 -5.04 2.90 2.53
CA ILE A 67 -5.36 1.49 2.88
C ILE A 67 -6.86 1.32 2.73
N ASN A 68 -7.28 0.61 1.69
CA ASN A 68 -8.68 0.32 1.40
C ASN A 68 -9.23 -0.79 2.30
N PHE A 69 -10.50 -0.66 2.68
CA PHE A 69 -11.24 -1.68 3.41
C PHE A 69 -12.73 -1.57 3.12
N ASN A 70 -13.44 -2.69 3.21
CA ASN A 70 -14.89 -2.69 3.14
C ASN A 70 -15.47 -2.57 4.56
N SER A 71 -16.22 -1.51 4.83
CA SER A 71 -16.79 -1.24 6.16
C SER A 71 -17.69 -2.38 6.67
N LEU A 72 -18.32 -3.17 5.79
CA LEU A 72 -19.13 -4.35 6.17
C LEU A 72 -18.32 -5.44 6.85
N ASN A 73 -17.11 -5.67 6.35
CA ASN A 73 -16.24 -6.78 6.75
C ASN A 73 -15.14 -6.33 7.71
N PHE A 74 -15.00 -5.01 7.91
CA PHE A 74 -13.96 -4.43 8.74
C PHE A 74 -14.47 -4.19 10.17
N ASP A 75 -13.79 -4.75 11.16
CA ASP A 75 -14.11 -4.54 12.57
C ASP A 75 -13.60 -3.19 13.07
N PHE A 76 -14.31 -2.13 12.65
CA PHE A 76 -13.97 -0.75 12.97
C PHE A 76 -13.95 -0.48 14.48
N LEU A 77 -14.84 -1.14 15.25
CA LEU A 77 -14.89 -1.00 16.71
C LEU A 77 -13.61 -1.52 17.36
N ASN A 78 -13.16 -2.70 16.96
CA ASN A 78 -11.95 -3.29 17.50
C ASN A 78 -10.70 -2.54 17.05
N LEU A 79 -10.69 -2.00 15.83
CA LEU A 79 -9.64 -1.10 15.38
C LEU A 79 -9.48 0.09 16.34
N LEU A 80 -10.58 0.77 16.65
CA LEU A 80 -10.52 1.95 17.52
C LEU A 80 -10.14 1.61 18.96
N LYS A 81 -10.45 0.40 19.43
CA LYS A 81 -9.98 -0.10 20.73
C LYS A 81 -8.48 -0.43 20.72
N LYS A 82 -8.00 -1.13 19.69
CA LYS A 82 -6.60 -1.55 19.57
C LYS A 82 -5.66 -0.41 19.16
N ARG A 83 -6.19 0.62 18.51
CA ARG A 83 -5.46 1.80 18.01
C ARG A 83 -4.31 1.46 17.06
N GLU A 84 -4.36 0.28 16.44
CA GLU A 84 -3.34 -0.23 15.51
C GLU A 84 -3.99 -0.97 14.34
N LEU A 85 -3.52 -0.70 13.12
CA LEU A 85 -3.82 -1.50 11.93
C LEU A 85 -2.84 -2.68 11.83
N LEU A 86 -3.40 -3.87 11.71
CA LEU A 86 -2.64 -5.13 11.66
C LEU A 86 -2.55 -5.66 10.22
N ASN A 87 -1.44 -6.31 9.89
CA ASN A 87 -1.28 -7.02 8.61
C ASN A 87 -2.04 -8.36 8.57
N CYS A 88 -2.14 -8.98 7.40
CA CYS A 88 -2.88 -10.23 7.19
C CYS A 88 -2.38 -11.39 8.06
N PHE A 89 -1.09 -11.43 8.41
CA PHE A 89 -0.50 -12.49 9.24
C PHE A 89 -0.87 -12.42 10.73
N HIS A 90 -1.43 -11.30 11.21
CA HIS A 90 -2.04 -11.26 12.55
C HIS A 90 -3.40 -11.96 12.59
N PHE A 91 -4.04 -12.11 11.43
CA PHE A 91 -5.33 -12.75 11.31
C PHE A 91 -5.12 -14.18 10.84
N SER A 92 -5.50 -15.17 11.66
CA SER A 92 -5.41 -16.58 11.24
C SER A 92 -6.38 -16.88 10.08
N ASP A 93 -7.58 -16.29 10.14
CA ASP A 93 -8.58 -16.19 9.09
C ASP A 93 -9.28 -14.83 9.27
N LYS A 94 -9.36 -13.99 8.24
CA LYS A 94 -10.32 -12.87 8.28
C LYS A 94 -11.71 -13.41 7.90
N PRO A 95 -12.79 -12.92 8.51
CA PRO A 95 -14.14 -13.20 8.03
C PRO A 95 -14.23 -12.86 6.54
N ASN A 96 -14.64 -13.81 5.71
CA ASN A 96 -14.83 -13.66 4.26
C ASN A 96 -13.55 -13.52 3.40
N GLU A 97 -12.34 -13.72 3.95
CA GLU A 97 -11.15 -13.94 3.10
C GLU A 97 -11.05 -15.41 2.70
N VAL A 98 -10.49 -15.66 1.51
CA VAL A 98 -10.25 -17.03 1.04
C VAL A 98 -9.32 -17.71 2.03
N SER A 99 -9.73 -18.90 2.48
CA SER A 99 -9.11 -19.82 3.46
C SER A 99 -7.59 -20.07 3.34
N VAL A 100 -6.91 -19.56 2.31
CA VAL A 100 -5.50 -19.80 1.99
C VAL A 100 -4.73 -18.53 1.63
N TYR A 101 -5.32 -17.34 1.82
CA TYR A 101 -4.70 -16.07 1.40
C TYR A 101 -3.28 -15.89 1.98
N ASN A 102 -3.11 -16.16 3.28
CA ASN A 102 -1.81 -16.08 3.95
C ASN A 102 -0.78 -17.10 3.44
N ILE A 103 -1.21 -18.26 2.93
CA ILE A 103 -0.32 -19.33 2.44
C ILE A 103 0.40 -18.87 1.18
N GLY A 104 -0.37 -18.42 0.19
CA GLY A 104 0.20 -17.96 -1.06
C GLY A 104 1.00 -16.65 -0.88
N ARG A 105 0.51 -15.76 0.00
CA ARG A 105 1.21 -14.52 0.37
C ARG A 105 2.59 -14.78 0.97
N ASP A 106 2.73 -15.78 1.83
CA ASP A 106 4.01 -16.08 2.46
C ASP A 106 5.11 -16.44 1.46
N SER A 107 4.78 -17.19 0.40
CA SER A 107 5.74 -17.52 -0.66
C SER A 107 6.18 -16.26 -1.43
N ILE A 108 5.20 -15.45 -1.86
CA ILE A 108 5.46 -14.21 -2.60
C ILE A 108 6.27 -13.22 -1.77
N GLU A 109 5.90 -12.99 -0.51
CA GLU A 109 6.61 -12.08 0.39
C GLU A 109 8.01 -12.59 0.72
N THR A 110 8.18 -13.90 0.91
CA THR A 110 9.49 -14.51 1.19
C THR A 110 10.46 -14.26 0.03
N SER A 111 9.99 -14.38 -1.21
CA SER A 111 10.78 -14.08 -2.41
C SER A 111 10.99 -12.58 -2.59
N THR A 112 9.89 -11.81 -2.60
CA THR A 112 9.87 -10.36 -2.91
C THR A 112 10.70 -9.54 -1.93
N PHE A 113 10.63 -9.86 -0.64
CA PHE A 113 11.38 -9.18 0.42
C PHE A 113 12.64 -9.94 0.83
N GLU A 114 13.00 -10.98 0.07
CA GLU A 114 14.20 -11.79 0.24
C GLU A 114 14.44 -12.22 1.69
N LEU A 115 13.35 -12.68 2.35
CA LEU A 115 13.32 -12.95 3.79
C LEU A 115 14.30 -14.07 4.18
N THR A 116 14.58 -14.99 3.27
CA THR A 116 15.58 -16.05 3.44
C THR A 116 17.00 -15.52 3.40
N LYS A 117 17.29 -14.42 2.70
CA LYS A 117 18.64 -13.83 2.65
C LYS A 117 19.00 -13.02 3.89
N LEU A 118 18.09 -12.92 4.86
CA LEU A 118 18.32 -12.30 6.16
C LEU A 118 19.10 -13.23 7.12
N ASN A 119 19.95 -14.10 6.54
CA ASN A 119 20.71 -15.21 7.14
C ASN A 119 21.71 -14.81 8.24
N MET A 120 21.93 -13.52 8.46
CA MET A 120 22.96 -13.01 9.37
C MET A 120 22.47 -12.83 10.82
N SER A 121 21.27 -13.31 11.18
CA SER A 121 20.78 -13.13 12.54
C SER A 121 20.12 -14.37 13.14
N ARG A 122 20.41 -14.61 14.42
CA ARG A 122 19.72 -15.59 15.29
C ARG A 122 18.20 -15.35 15.44
N TYR A 123 17.64 -14.41 14.66
CA TYR A 123 16.27 -13.93 14.72
C TYR A 123 15.51 -14.17 13.40
N GLN A 124 16.13 -14.81 12.40
CA GLN A 124 15.48 -15.21 11.14
C GLN A 124 14.20 -16.01 11.37
N SER A 125 14.15 -16.80 12.45
CA SER A 125 12.95 -17.53 12.84
C SER A 125 11.75 -16.63 13.12
N TYR A 126 11.91 -15.34 13.41
CA TYR A 126 10.78 -14.44 13.63
C TYR A 126 10.13 -13.96 12.32
N ALA A 127 10.80 -14.16 11.18
CA ALA A 127 10.36 -13.71 9.87
C ALA A 127 10.08 -14.84 8.87
N LEU A 128 10.11 -16.11 9.27
CA LEU A 128 9.76 -17.20 8.37
C LEU A 128 8.65 -18.02 8.99
N THR A 129 7.55 -18.22 8.28
CA THR A 129 6.44 -19.08 8.76
C THR A 129 6.84 -20.56 8.75
N LYS A 130 7.79 -20.94 7.86
CA LYS A 130 8.12 -22.32 7.49
C LYS A 130 6.93 -23.10 6.94
N GLY A 131 5.96 -22.41 6.33
CA GLY A 131 4.70 -22.97 5.88
C GLY A 131 3.60 -22.90 6.95
N PHE A 132 2.45 -23.50 6.64
CA PHE A 132 1.26 -23.47 7.49
C PHE A 132 0.77 -24.88 7.80
N SER A 133 0.22 -25.07 9.00
CA SER A 133 -0.49 -26.29 9.39
C SER A 133 -1.83 -26.42 8.66
N LEU A 134 -2.47 -27.60 8.77
CA LEU A 134 -3.87 -27.79 8.34
C LEU A 134 -4.84 -26.82 9.05
N SER A 135 -4.49 -26.37 10.26
CA SER A 135 -5.23 -25.35 11.01
C SER A 135 -4.83 -23.91 10.66
N LYS A 136 -4.12 -23.72 9.53
CA LYS A 136 -3.69 -22.43 8.98
C LYS A 136 -2.87 -21.56 9.93
N LYS A 137 -2.14 -22.21 10.84
CA LYS A 137 -1.19 -21.52 11.72
C LYS A 137 0.22 -21.67 11.14
N PRO A 138 1.07 -20.64 11.24
CA PRO A 138 2.49 -20.77 10.89
C PRO A 138 3.12 -21.97 11.60
N LEU A 139 3.86 -22.80 10.86
CA LEU A 139 4.54 -23.98 11.42
C LEU A 139 5.69 -23.58 12.37
N ASN A 140 6.28 -22.42 12.12
CA ASN A 140 7.28 -21.83 12.99
C ASN A 140 6.64 -21.07 14.17
N LYS A 141 6.76 -21.62 15.37
CA LYS A 141 6.25 -21.02 16.62
C LYS A 141 6.93 -19.70 17.01
N ASP A 142 8.07 -19.40 16.39
CA ASP A 142 8.79 -18.16 16.63
C ASP A 142 8.37 -17.04 15.67
N PHE A 143 7.69 -17.36 14.57
CA PHE A 143 7.19 -16.37 13.63
C PHE A 143 6.41 -15.26 14.34
N HIS A 144 6.72 -14.01 13.98
CA HIS A 144 6.03 -12.84 14.49
C HIS A 144 5.46 -12.02 13.32
N PRO A 145 4.14 -11.74 13.29
CA PRO A 145 3.51 -11.04 12.18
C PRO A 145 4.07 -9.64 11.89
N TYR A 146 4.57 -8.90 12.88
CA TYR A 146 5.28 -7.61 12.63
C TYR A 146 6.50 -7.70 11.70
N SER A 147 6.98 -8.90 11.35
CA SER A 147 8.04 -9.06 10.34
C SER A 147 7.51 -8.85 8.91
N ARG A 148 6.19 -8.72 8.72
CA ARG A 148 5.52 -8.58 7.42
C ARG A 148 4.99 -7.18 7.20
N PRO A 149 4.93 -6.72 5.94
CA PRO A 149 4.42 -5.40 5.62
C PRO A 149 2.91 -5.30 5.81
N ILE A 150 2.43 -4.07 5.93
CA ILE A 150 1.01 -3.71 5.74
C ILE A 150 0.86 -3.21 4.31
N TYR A 151 -0.17 -3.66 3.62
CA TYR A 151 -0.40 -3.33 2.21
C TYR A 151 -1.31 -2.11 2.06
N ALA A 152 -0.95 -1.27 1.10
CA ALA A 152 -1.63 -0.03 0.76
C ALA A 152 -1.48 0.24 -0.74
N ALA A 153 -2.01 1.37 -1.21
CA ALA A 153 -1.82 1.89 -2.55
C ALA A 153 -1.29 3.32 -2.51
N LEU A 154 -0.41 3.68 -3.44
CA LEU A 154 -0.03 5.07 -3.69
C LEU A 154 -1.06 5.69 -4.65
N ASP A 155 -2.04 6.38 -4.08
CA ASP A 155 -3.15 7.00 -4.81
C ASP A 155 -2.74 8.37 -5.34
N PHE A 156 -2.10 8.37 -6.51
CA PHE A 156 -1.64 9.60 -7.19
C PHE A 156 -2.75 10.33 -7.94
N LEU A 157 -3.89 9.67 -8.16
CA LEU A 157 -5.04 10.26 -8.84
C LEU A 157 -6.03 10.92 -7.87
N ASN A 158 -5.85 10.73 -6.56
CA ASN A 158 -6.78 11.15 -5.52
C ASN A 158 -8.20 10.64 -5.80
N HIS A 159 -8.31 9.36 -6.18
CA HIS A 159 -9.59 8.76 -6.55
C HIS A 159 -10.57 8.77 -5.36
N GLN A 160 -11.86 9.00 -5.59
CA GLN A 160 -12.83 9.19 -4.50
C GLN A 160 -12.93 8.01 -3.53
N HIS A 161 -12.54 6.81 -3.96
CA HIS A 161 -12.52 5.58 -3.16
C HIS A 161 -11.10 5.07 -2.85
N GLY A 162 -10.09 5.93 -2.90
CA GLY A 162 -8.69 5.54 -2.69
C GLY A 162 -8.09 4.76 -3.87
N GLY A 163 -6.83 4.33 -3.71
CA GLY A 163 -6.03 3.75 -4.78
C GLY A 163 -6.29 2.27 -5.09
N ALA A 164 -6.98 1.52 -4.21
CA ALA A 164 -7.26 0.10 -4.39
C ALA A 164 -8.70 -0.25 -3.99
N GLN A 165 -9.67 0.43 -4.61
CA GLN A 165 -11.10 0.33 -4.31
C GLN A 165 -11.69 -1.09 -4.40
N GLN A 166 -11.03 -2.03 -5.08
CA GLN A 166 -11.39 -3.45 -5.06
C GLN A 166 -11.47 -4.06 -3.66
N TYR A 167 -10.70 -3.55 -2.69
CA TYR A 167 -10.70 -4.02 -1.31
C TYR A 167 -11.75 -3.33 -0.43
N GLY A 168 -12.55 -2.43 -1.03
CA GLY A 168 -13.59 -1.64 -0.41
C GLY A 168 -13.47 -0.15 -0.73
N LYS A 169 -14.60 0.53 -0.66
CA LYS A 169 -14.75 1.96 -0.97
C LYS A 169 -14.41 2.87 0.20
N SER A 170 -14.32 2.31 1.41
CA SER A 170 -13.79 2.99 2.58
C SER A 170 -12.26 2.87 2.62
N PHE A 171 -11.56 3.86 3.15
CA PHE A 171 -10.11 3.84 3.18
C PHE A 171 -9.51 4.75 4.25
N PHE A 172 -8.33 4.37 4.73
CA PHE A 172 -7.47 5.24 5.53
C PHE A 172 -6.55 6.04 4.62
N VAL A 173 -6.32 7.32 4.93
CA VAL A 173 -5.23 8.11 4.37
C VAL A 173 -4.12 8.22 5.40
N LEU A 174 -2.90 7.87 5.03
CA LEU A 174 -1.74 7.94 5.93
C LEU A 174 -1.07 9.31 5.86
N LYS A 175 -0.40 9.71 6.95
CA LYS A 175 0.47 10.90 6.97
C LYS A 175 1.68 10.70 6.07
N ASP A 176 2.17 11.79 5.49
CA ASP A 176 3.18 11.74 4.41
C ASP A 176 4.49 11.06 4.81
N TYR A 177 4.92 11.19 6.07
CA TYR A 177 6.17 10.59 6.53
C TYR A 177 6.15 9.05 6.43
N VAL A 178 4.98 8.41 6.40
CA VAL A 178 4.86 6.95 6.29
C VAL A 178 5.47 6.45 4.98
N LYS A 179 5.46 7.26 3.90
CA LYS A 179 6.10 6.89 2.62
C LYS A 179 7.58 6.52 2.77
N GLN A 180 8.29 7.11 3.74
CA GLN A 180 9.71 6.86 3.95
C GLN A 180 10.03 5.45 4.47
N ILE A 181 9.03 4.76 5.03
CA ILE A 181 9.17 3.37 5.50
C ILE A 181 8.50 2.38 4.55
N CYS A 182 8.27 2.77 3.30
CA CYS A 182 7.59 1.94 2.32
C CYS A 182 8.51 1.48 1.20
N THR A 183 8.21 0.29 0.67
CA THR A 183 8.55 -0.05 -0.72
C THR A 183 7.32 0.12 -1.60
N PHE A 184 7.52 0.33 -2.90
CA PHE A 184 6.46 0.48 -3.88
C PHE A 184 6.75 -0.41 -5.08
N SER A 185 5.70 -0.97 -5.67
CA SER A 185 5.76 -1.66 -6.95
C SER A 185 4.82 -1.01 -7.96
N PRO A 186 5.17 -1.03 -9.26
CA PRO A 186 4.35 -0.43 -10.31
C PRO A 186 2.96 -1.07 -10.48
N PHE A 187 2.75 -2.24 -9.87
CA PHE A 187 1.52 -3.03 -9.87
C PHE A 187 1.58 -4.09 -8.76
N ASP A 188 0.49 -4.84 -8.60
CA ASP A 188 0.32 -5.91 -7.61
C ASP A 188 1.48 -6.93 -7.65
N THR A 189 2.21 -7.09 -6.54
CA THR A 189 3.32 -8.04 -6.40
C THR A 189 2.88 -9.50 -6.46
N TYR A 190 1.59 -9.77 -6.26
CA TYR A 190 0.98 -11.08 -6.44
C TYR A 190 0.62 -11.36 -7.90
N GLY A 191 0.74 -10.36 -8.78
CA GLY A 191 0.43 -10.45 -10.21
C GLY A 191 1.43 -11.26 -11.04
N ASN A 192 0.95 -11.80 -12.16
CA ASN A 192 1.71 -12.69 -13.04
C ASN A 192 2.83 -11.99 -13.82
N ARG A 193 2.82 -10.67 -13.95
CA ARG A 193 3.88 -9.86 -14.57
C ARG A 193 4.93 -9.42 -13.56
N PHE A 194 4.65 -9.53 -12.26
CA PHE A 194 5.65 -9.25 -11.23
C PHE A 194 6.70 -10.36 -11.23
N GLN A 195 6.27 -11.64 -11.23
CA GLN A 195 7.15 -12.83 -11.32
C GLN A 195 8.29 -12.85 -10.29
N GLY A 196 8.10 -12.22 -9.13
CA GLY A 196 9.14 -12.08 -8.12
C GLY A 196 10.32 -11.20 -8.55
N ASP A 197 10.17 -10.35 -9.57
CA ASP A 197 11.21 -9.43 -10.03
C ASP A 197 11.35 -8.24 -9.07
N ILE A 198 12.18 -8.46 -8.05
CA ILE A 198 12.49 -7.50 -7.00
C ILE A 198 13.17 -6.22 -7.53
N ASN A 199 13.68 -6.20 -8.76
CA ASN A 199 14.25 -4.99 -9.36
C ASN A 199 13.17 -3.99 -9.76
N LYS A 200 11.89 -4.39 -9.81
CA LYS A 200 10.74 -3.49 -10.02
C LYS A 200 10.29 -2.78 -8.74
N LEU A 201 10.81 -3.20 -7.57
CA LEU A 201 10.55 -2.49 -6.33
C LEU A 201 11.34 -1.19 -6.28
N CYS A 202 10.74 -0.18 -5.66
CA CYS A 202 11.44 1.05 -5.32
C CYS A 202 11.13 1.50 -3.91
N THR A 203 11.88 2.48 -3.45
CA THR A 203 11.62 3.16 -2.18
C THR A 203 11.26 4.62 -2.45
N TYR A 204 11.01 5.37 -1.37
CA TYR A 204 10.70 6.80 -1.44
C TYR A 204 11.71 7.60 -2.27
N PHE A 205 12.98 7.19 -2.30
CA PHE A 205 14.06 7.93 -2.95
C PHE A 205 14.30 7.55 -4.42
N SER A 206 13.52 6.60 -4.97
CA SER A 206 13.81 6.02 -6.29
C SER A 206 12.57 5.83 -7.17
N PHE A 207 11.66 6.79 -7.15
CA PHE A 207 10.40 6.75 -7.89
C PHE A 207 10.55 6.71 -9.42
N GLU A 208 11.71 7.05 -9.97
CA GLU A 208 12.04 6.81 -11.38
C GLU A 208 11.85 5.34 -11.77
N ASN A 209 12.04 4.39 -10.84
CA ASN A 209 11.87 2.98 -11.11
C ASN A 209 10.38 2.60 -11.34
N LEU A 210 9.44 3.28 -10.69
CA LEU A 210 8.01 3.13 -11.01
C LEU A 210 7.71 3.59 -12.43
N ILE A 211 8.34 4.68 -12.87
CA ILE A 211 8.15 5.23 -14.22
C ILE A 211 8.80 4.32 -15.25
N ALA A 212 9.97 3.75 -14.94
CA ALA A 212 10.65 2.77 -15.77
C ALA A 212 9.82 1.50 -15.97
N ASN A 213 9.08 1.05 -14.95
CA ASN A 213 8.40 -0.26 -14.95
C ASN A 213 6.88 -0.23 -14.96
N CYS A 214 6.21 0.92 -14.86
CA CYS A 214 4.75 1.01 -14.91
C CYS A 214 4.21 0.48 -16.23
N GLN A 215 3.05 -0.17 -16.21
CA GLN A 215 2.47 -0.82 -17.38
C GLN A 215 1.00 -0.44 -17.54
N ASN A 216 0.45 -0.78 -18.69
CA ASN A 216 -0.99 -0.72 -18.90
C ASN A 216 -1.64 -1.96 -18.28
N ASP A 217 -2.86 -1.83 -17.78
CA ASP A 217 -3.65 -3.01 -17.43
C ASP A 217 -4.15 -3.72 -18.71
N PHE A 218 -4.81 -4.86 -18.54
CA PHE A 218 -5.40 -5.61 -19.65
C PHE A 218 -6.65 -4.96 -20.27
N PHE A 219 -7.18 -3.91 -19.64
CA PHE A 219 -8.49 -3.34 -19.91
C PHE A 219 -8.41 -1.86 -20.34
N GLY A 220 -7.23 -1.39 -20.75
CA GLY A 220 -7.01 -0.08 -21.35
C GLY A 220 -6.54 1.04 -20.42
N TYR A 221 -6.45 0.82 -19.10
CA TYR A 221 -5.83 1.78 -18.20
C TYR A 221 -4.33 1.87 -18.46
N ASN A 222 -3.82 3.10 -18.52
CA ASN A 222 -2.41 3.40 -18.72
C ASN A 222 -1.90 4.26 -17.56
N CYS A 223 -1.10 3.63 -16.68
CA CYS A 223 -0.55 4.29 -15.50
C CYS A 223 0.39 5.45 -15.86
N LEU A 224 1.31 5.24 -16.83
CA LEU A 224 2.26 6.28 -17.26
C LEU A 224 1.54 7.51 -17.82
N LYS A 225 0.56 7.30 -18.69
CA LYS A 225 -0.24 8.38 -19.29
C LYS A 225 -0.99 9.16 -18.21
N SER A 226 -1.54 8.47 -17.22
CA SER A 226 -2.23 9.11 -16.09
C SER A 226 -1.28 9.95 -15.24
N LEU A 227 -0.06 9.47 -15.00
CA LEU A 227 1.00 10.23 -14.32
C LEU A 227 1.40 11.48 -15.13
N ILE A 228 1.57 11.35 -16.44
CA ILE A 228 1.89 12.48 -17.33
C ILE A 228 0.77 13.53 -17.29
N TYR A 229 -0.50 13.11 -17.37
CA TYR A 229 -1.63 14.02 -17.29
C TYR A 229 -1.70 14.73 -15.95
N LYS A 230 -1.45 14.00 -14.85
CA LYS A 230 -1.37 14.59 -13.51
C LYS A 230 -0.22 15.60 -13.40
N ALA A 231 0.97 15.25 -13.87
CA ALA A 231 2.15 16.12 -13.86
C ALA A 231 1.98 17.40 -14.70
N ARG A 232 1.25 17.31 -15.81
CA ARG A 232 0.92 18.44 -16.69
C ARG A 232 -0.33 19.22 -16.25
N ASN A 233 -0.97 18.85 -15.14
CA ASN A 233 -2.25 19.41 -14.68
C ASN A 233 -3.35 19.39 -15.76
N ILE A 234 -3.34 18.36 -16.61
CA ILE A 234 -4.40 18.15 -17.60
C ILE A 234 -5.62 17.63 -16.85
N ASN A 235 -6.81 18.19 -17.12
CA ASN A 235 -8.05 17.65 -16.60
C ASN A 235 -8.44 16.39 -17.40
N PHE A 236 -8.67 15.27 -16.72
CA PHE A 236 -9.09 14.02 -17.35
C PHE A 236 -9.96 13.21 -16.40
N ALA A 237 -10.87 12.42 -16.96
CA ALA A 237 -11.62 11.44 -16.20
C ALA A 237 -10.69 10.28 -15.80
N ILE A 238 -10.68 9.92 -14.51
CA ILE A 238 -9.95 8.74 -14.04
C ILE A 238 -10.58 7.50 -14.70
N HIS A 239 -9.73 6.63 -15.25
CA HIS A 239 -10.20 5.41 -15.90
C HIS A 239 -10.93 4.51 -14.91
N ASN A 240 -12.05 3.92 -15.32
CA ASN A 240 -12.90 3.10 -14.45
C ASN A 240 -12.18 1.89 -13.83
N ASN A 241 -11.07 1.44 -14.44
CA ASN A 241 -10.28 0.33 -13.91
C ASN A 241 -9.24 0.73 -12.86
N TYR A 242 -9.05 2.02 -12.57
CA TYR A 242 -8.09 2.42 -11.56
C TYR A 242 -8.42 1.79 -10.20
N GLY A 243 -7.51 1.00 -9.65
CA GLY A 243 -7.66 0.33 -8.36
C GLY A 243 -8.72 -0.78 -8.30
N THR A 244 -9.18 -1.34 -9.43
CA THR A 244 -10.25 -2.37 -9.47
C THR A 244 -9.75 -3.83 -9.58
N GLY A 245 -8.45 -4.09 -9.41
CA GLY A 245 -7.92 -5.46 -9.31
C GLY A 245 -7.36 -6.17 -10.53
N ALA A 246 -7.40 -5.57 -11.71
CA ALA A 246 -6.60 -6.06 -12.82
C ALA A 246 -5.12 -5.69 -12.61
N GLU A 247 -4.22 -6.62 -12.86
CA GLU A 247 -2.78 -6.33 -12.82
C GLU A 247 -2.44 -5.10 -13.67
N GLY A 248 -1.73 -4.13 -13.10
CA GLY A 248 -1.35 -2.88 -13.77
C GLY A 248 -2.21 -1.66 -13.45
N ASN A 249 -3.22 -1.76 -12.59
CA ASN A 249 -4.21 -0.69 -12.40
C ASN A 249 -4.06 0.19 -11.15
N TYR A 250 -3.02 -0.01 -10.34
CA TYR A 250 -2.63 0.85 -9.23
C TYR A 250 -1.14 0.68 -8.90
N ILE A 251 -0.57 1.60 -8.13
CA ILE A 251 0.78 1.45 -7.56
C ILE A 251 0.63 0.84 -6.18
N GLU A 252 1.15 -0.37 -5.99
CA GLU A 252 1.08 -1.06 -4.71
C GLU A 252 2.17 -0.51 -3.78
N CYS A 253 1.83 -0.40 -2.50
CA CYS A 253 2.68 0.13 -1.44
C CYS A 253 2.77 -0.88 -0.29
N HIS A 254 3.98 -1.20 0.14
CA HIS A 254 4.27 -2.10 1.25
C HIS A 254 4.90 -1.32 2.39
N ILE A 255 4.16 -1.19 3.49
CA ILE A 255 4.61 -0.43 4.66
C ILE A 255 5.41 -1.34 5.58
N HIS A 256 6.69 -1.05 5.74
CA HIS A 256 7.62 -1.78 6.61
C HIS A 256 7.62 -1.16 8.02
N GLY A 257 6.46 -1.25 8.68
CA GLY A 257 6.25 -0.70 10.02
C GLY A 257 4.89 -1.08 10.58
N GLN A 258 4.64 -0.66 11.82
CA GLN A 258 3.33 -0.71 12.44
C GLN A 258 2.59 0.59 12.15
N ILE A 259 1.28 0.53 12.01
CA ILE A 259 0.43 1.70 11.78
C ILE A 259 -0.46 1.92 12.99
N LEU A 260 -0.19 2.98 13.74
CA LEU A 260 -0.96 3.43 14.87
C LEU A 260 -1.94 4.52 14.44
N ILE A 261 -3.19 4.43 14.91
CA ILE A 261 -4.27 5.34 14.48
C ILE A 261 -3.91 6.80 14.75
N GLU A 262 -3.42 7.11 15.95
CA GLU A 262 -3.11 8.49 16.35
C GLU A 262 -1.86 9.05 15.67
N ARG A 263 -0.87 8.17 15.47
CA ARG A 263 0.44 8.54 14.97
C ARG A 263 0.36 8.71 13.46
N ASP A 264 -0.14 7.71 12.74
CA ASP A 264 0.12 7.51 11.30
C ASP A 264 -1.10 7.80 10.40
N ILE A 265 -2.32 7.78 10.93
CA ILE A 265 -3.51 8.08 10.13
C ILE A 265 -3.72 9.60 10.06
N LYS A 266 -3.96 10.09 8.85
CA LYS A 266 -4.35 11.48 8.57
C LYS A 266 -5.87 11.63 8.58
N HIS A 267 -6.56 10.78 7.81
CA HIS A 267 -8.02 10.74 7.72
C HIS A 267 -8.53 9.31 7.54
N ILE A 268 -9.80 9.10 7.87
CA ILE A 268 -10.56 7.89 7.58
C ILE A 268 -11.76 8.30 6.72
N PHE A 269 -11.86 7.75 5.53
CA PHE A 269 -13.00 7.95 4.64
C PHE A 269 -13.90 6.72 4.68
N LEU A 270 -15.19 6.92 4.97
CA LEU A 270 -16.19 5.85 5.04
C LEU A 270 -17.23 6.05 3.94
N SER A 271 -17.39 5.04 3.08
CA SER A 271 -18.46 5.02 2.09
C SER A 271 -19.81 4.93 2.77
N LYS A 272 -20.70 5.88 2.49
CA LYS A 272 -22.08 5.83 2.97
C LYS A 272 -22.82 4.61 2.44
N ARG A 273 -22.52 4.13 1.24
CA ARG A 273 -23.14 2.92 0.70
C ARG A 273 -22.73 1.68 1.49
N GLU A 274 -21.43 1.50 1.73
CA GLU A 274 -20.95 0.36 2.53
C GLU A 274 -21.48 0.44 3.97
N LEU A 275 -21.54 1.64 4.54
CA LEU A 275 -22.20 1.85 5.82
C LEU A 275 -23.68 1.48 5.74
N ASN A 276 -24.42 1.93 4.72
CA ASN A 276 -25.84 1.64 4.47
C ASN A 276 -26.14 0.13 4.45
N GLU A 277 -25.27 -0.64 3.79
CA GLU A 277 -25.37 -2.09 3.78
C GLU A 277 -25.12 -2.70 5.19
N MET A 278 -24.39 -2.01 6.09
CA MET A 278 -24.21 -2.44 7.50
C MET A 278 -25.46 -2.20 8.35
N TYR A 279 -26.33 -1.23 8.01
CA TYR A 279 -27.53 -0.91 8.80
C TYR A 279 -28.46 -2.11 8.94
N LEU A 280 -28.46 -2.99 7.95
CA LEU A 280 -29.24 -4.23 7.98
C LEU A 280 -28.69 -5.26 8.98
N LYS A 281 -27.49 -5.07 9.53
CA LYS A 281 -26.77 -6.06 10.35
C LYS A 281 -26.30 -5.54 11.72
N LYS A 282 -26.19 -4.23 11.93
CA LYS A 282 -25.65 -3.60 13.17
C LYS A 282 -26.41 -2.33 13.53
N ASN A 283 -26.36 -1.94 14.81
CA ASN A 283 -26.96 -0.69 15.31
C ASN A 283 -26.13 0.53 14.87
N ILE A 284 -26.58 1.23 13.82
CA ILE A 284 -25.92 2.40 13.23
C ILE A 284 -25.64 3.52 14.25
N THR A 285 -26.53 3.71 15.22
CA THR A 285 -26.41 4.77 16.22
C THR A 285 -25.09 4.65 16.99
N ILE A 286 -24.64 3.42 17.26
CA ILE A 286 -23.36 3.17 17.92
C ILE A 286 -22.20 3.63 17.02
N ILE A 287 -22.26 3.34 15.72
CA ILE A 287 -21.22 3.72 14.76
C ILE A 287 -21.16 5.24 14.62
N LEU A 288 -22.30 5.91 14.47
CA LEU A 288 -22.36 7.38 14.34
C LEU A 288 -21.88 8.09 15.61
N ASN A 289 -22.27 7.59 16.79
CA ASN A 289 -21.79 8.13 18.06
C ASN A 289 -20.27 7.99 18.19
N LEU A 290 -19.72 6.83 17.80
CA LEU A 290 -18.28 6.62 17.81
C LEU A 290 -17.55 7.51 16.81
N ILE A 291 -18.12 7.75 15.63
CA ILE A 291 -17.57 8.70 14.66
C ILE A 291 -17.52 10.11 15.27
N SER A 292 -18.61 10.54 15.91
CA SER A 292 -18.67 11.84 16.60
C SER A 292 -17.64 11.93 17.72
N GLU A 293 -17.53 10.90 18.55
CA GLU A 293 -16.54 10.82 19.64
C GLU A 293 -15.11 10.92 19.08
N MET A 294 -14.79 10.15 18.05
CA MET A 294 -13.49 10.18 17.39
C MET A 294 -13.19 11.56 16.81
N ASN A 295 -14.12 12.18 16.08
CA ASN A 295 -13.93 13.52 15.53
C ASN A 295 -13.78 14.60 16.61
N SER A 296 -14.34 14.40 17.80
CA SER A 296 -14.12 15.31 18.94
C SER A 296 -12.73 15.17 19.58
N LYS A 297 -12.12 13.98 19.49
CA LYS A 297 -10.83 13.65 20.11
C LYS A 297 -9.63 14.02 19.23
N PHE A 298 -9.81 14.00 17.92
CA PHE A 298 -8.73 14.26 16.96
C PHE A 298 -8.89 15.63 16.33
N PRO A 299 -7.80 16.42 16.25
CA PRO A 299 -7.87 17.73 15.63
C PRO A 299 -8.21 17.61 14.15
N LYS A 300 -8.97 18.58 13.63
CA LYS A 300 -9.15 18.75 12.20
C LYS A 300 -7.80 19.00 11.53
N THR A 301 -7.60 18.39 10.38
CA THR A 301 -6.41 18.59 9.54
C THR A 301 -6.88 18.99 8.15
N ASP A 302 -6.23 20.00 7.55
CA ASP A 302 -6.63 20.57 6.25
C ASP A 302 -8.11 20.99 6.15
N GLY A 303 -8.68 21.44 7.27
CA GLY A 303 -10.09 21.84 7.37
C GLY A 303 -11.08 20.67 7.43
N LEU A 304 -10.61 19.42 7.39
CA LEU A 304 -11.42 18.21 7.40
C LEU A 304 -11.43 17.54 8.77
N ASP A 305 -12.53 16.84 9.06
CA ASP A 305 -12.63 15.94 10.21
C ASP A 305 -11.68 14.74 10.08
N PHE A 306 -11.41 14.09 11.21
CA PHE A 306 -10.59 12.88 11.23
C PHE A 306 -11.29 11.71 10.50
N ILE A 307 -12.60 11.57 10.68
CA ILE A 307 -13.46 10.61 9.97
C ILE A 307 -14.46 11.38 9.10
N ILE A 308 -14.48 11.04 7.81
CA ILE A 308 -15.24 11.72 6.76
C ILE A 308 -16.17 10.71 6.09
N LEU A 309 -17.44 11.06 5.95
CA LEU A 309 -18.41 10.27 5.19
C LEU A 309 -18.39 10.70 3.72
N ILE A 310 -18.20 9.76 2.81
CA ILE A 310 -18.21 10.02 1.37
C ILE A 310 -19.45 9.43 0.70
N ASN A 311 -19.95 10.15 -0.30
CA ASN A 311 -20.98 9.63 -1.20
C ASN A 311 -20.33 8.76 -2.28
N ASP A 312 -21.11 7.80 -2.76
CA ASP A 312 -20.76 6.98 -3.93
C ASP A 312 -21.26 7.63 -5.22
#